data_AF-A0A221M8M4-F1
#
_entry.id   AF-A0A221M8M4-F1
#
_cell.length_a   1.000
_cell.length_b   1.000
_cell.length_c   1.000
_cell.angle_alpha   90.00
_cell.angle_beta   90.00
_cell.angle_gamma   90.00
#
_symmetry.space_group_name_H-M   'P 1'
#
loop_
_entity.id
_entity.type
_entity.pdbx_description
1 polymer ?
#
loop_
_entity_poly.entity_id
_entity_poly.type
_entity_poly.pdbx_seq_one_letter_code
_entity_poly.pdbx_strand_id
1 'polypeptide(L)' 'MKAKEIKAKLIELKADYARIMGDMDKVEAVGQRTTIEENQLALLEKEISDLNKQLEELE' A
#
# COMPACT_ATOMS: atom_id res chain seq x y z
N MET A 1 2.37 -3.84 -19.36
CA MET A 1 1.18 -3.44 -18.59
C MET A 1 0.70 -2.11 -19.14
N LYS A 2 -0.59 -1.90 -19.35
CA LYS A 2 -1.12 -0.63 -19.86
C LYS A 2 -1.22 0.38 -18.71
N ALA A 3 -1.01 1.68 -18.97
CA ALA A 3 -1.10 2.74 -17.97
C ALA A 3 -2.42 2.69 -17.16
N LYS A 4 -3.54 2.30 -17.80
CA LYS A 4 -4.83 2.09 -17.14
C LYS A 4 -4.82 0.95 -16.11
N GLU A 5 -4.13 -0.15 -16.38
CA GLU A 5 -3.99 -1.28 -15.46
C GLU A 5 -3.13 -0.89 -14.26
N ILE A 6 -2.09 -0.09 -14.47
CA ILE A 6 -1.23 0.42 -13.40
C ILE A 6 -2.02 1.36 -12.49
N LYS A 7 -2.79 2.29 -13.07
CA LYS A 7 -3.69 3.19 -12.32
C LYS A 7 -4.74 2.41 -11.52
N ALA A 8 -5.32 1.35 -12.09
CA ALA A 8 -6.27 0.49 -11.37
C ALA A 8 -5.61 -0.22 -10.18
N LYS A 9 -4.45 -0.85 -10.41
CA LYS A 9 -3.70 -1.54 -9.36
C LYS A 9 -3.23 -0.58 -8.25
N LEU A 10 -2.82 0.63 -8.59
CA LEU A 10 -2.49 1.68 -7.62
C LEU A 10 -3.68 2.07 -6.74
N ILE A 11 -4.90 2.09 -7.28
CA ILE A 11 -6.11 2.37 -6.48
C ILE A 11 -6.35 1.24 -5.48
N GLU A 12 -6.24 -0.02 -5.91
CA GLU A 12 -6.39 -1.18 -5.05
C GLU A 12 -5.35 -1.18 -3.91
N LEU A 13 -4.07 -1.02 -4.25
CA LEU A 13 -2.99 -1.00 -3.26
C LEU A 13 -3.13 0.14 -2.25
N LYS A 14 -3.59 1.33 -2.68
CA LYS A 14 -3.86 2.46 -1.78
C LYS A 14 -5.06 2.18 -0.86
N ALA A 15 -6.09 1.48 -1.35
CA ALA A 15 -7.22 1.07 -0.53
C ALA A 15 -6.80 0.02 0.52
N ASP A 16 -5.93 -0.92 0.14
CA ASP A 16 -5.36 -1.91 1.06
C ASP A 16 -4.48 -1.26 2.14
N TYR A 17 -3.63 -0.31 1.75
CA TYR A 17 -2.82 0.49 2.68
C TYR A 17 -3.68 1.19 3.73
N ALA A 18 -4.74 1.89 3.30
CA ALA A 18 -5.65 2.58 4.21
C ALA A 18 -6.36 1.63 5.18
N ARG A 19 -6.69 0.41 4.73
CA ARG A 19 -7.31 -0.62 5.58
C ARG A 19 -6.34 -1.13 6.64
N ILE A 20 -5.13 -1.49 6.23
CA ILE A 20 -4.10 -2.00 7.15
C ILE A 20 -3.74 -0.95 8.20
N MET A 21 -3.60 0.32 7.80
CA MET A 21 -3.43 1.43 8.76
C MET A 21 -4.56 1.49 9.79
N GLY A 22 -5.82 1.40 9.34
CA GLY A 22 -6.97 1.44 10.25
C GLY A 22 -7.08 0.21 11.16
N ASP A 23 -6.56 -0.94 10.74
CA ASP A 23 -6.48 -2.14 11.58
C ASP A 23 -5.28 -2.06 12.55
N MET A 24 -4.16 -1.50 12.11
CA MET A 24 -2.98 -1.22 12.92
C MET A 24 -3.34 -0.30 14.10
N ASP A 25 -4.07 0.79 13.86
CA ASP A 25 -4.55 1.70 14.91
C ASP A 25 -5.36 0.97 16.01
N LYS A 26 -6.16 -0.04 15.62
CA LYS A 26 -6.93 -0.86 16.58
C LYS A 26 -6.02 -1.80 17.37
N VAL A 27 -5.01 -2.39 16.72
CA VAL A 27 -4.02 -3.28 17.34
C VAL A 27 -3.18 -2.50 18.36
N GLU A 28 -2.76 -1.28 18.03
CA GLU A 28 -2.04 -0.40 18.97
C GLU A 28 -2.93 0.00 20.15
N ALA A 29 -4.20 0.30 19.90
CA ALA A 29 -5.15 0.69 20.94
C ALA A 29 -5.37 -0.41 22.01
N VAL A 30 -5.18 -1.69 21.65
CA VAL A 30 -5.23 -2.83 22.58
C VAL A 30 -3.87 -3.21 23.16
N GLY A 31 -2.82 -2.41 22.89
CA GLY A 31 -1.46 -2.60 23.41
C GLY A 31 -0.70 -3.78 22.79
N GLN A 32 -1.12 -4.24 21.61
CA GLN A 32 -0.45 -5.31 20.87
C GLN A 32 0.60 -4.73 19.91
N ARG A 33 1.56 -5.57 19.51
CA ARG A 33 2.64 -5.17 18.59
C ARG A 33 2.13 -5.19 17.15
N THR A 34 2.47 -4.15 16.40
CA THR A 34 2.07 -3.91 15.00
C THR A 34 3.17 -4.25 13.99
N THR A 35 4.22 -4.93 14.43
CA THR A 35 5.39 -5.22 13.59
C THR A 35 5.08 -5.99 12.30
N ILE A 36 3.96 -6.73 12.25
CA ILE A 36 3.58 -7.47 11.02
C ILE A 36 2.92 -6.50 10.03
N GLU A 37 2.00 -5.67 10.53
CA GLU A 37 1.26 -4.64 9.81
C GLU A 37 2.22 -3.58 9.24
N GLU A 38 3.19 -3.12 10.03
CA GLU A 38 4.25 -2.20 9.60
C GLU A 38 5.07 -2.76 8.43
N ASN A 39 5.45 -4.04 8.50
CA ASN A 39 6.17 -4.70 7.41
C ASN A 39 5.31 -4.82 6.14
N GLN A 40 4.02 -5.09 6.28
CA GLN A 40 3.09 -5.13 5.16
C GLN A 40 2.91 -3.75 4.52
N LEU A 41 2.77 -2.70 5.33
CA LEU A 41 2.70 -1.32 4.85
C LEU A 41 3.96 -0.91 4.08
N ALA A 42 5.15 -1.26 4.59
CA ALA A 42 6.41 -0.97 3.90
C ALA A 42 6.52 -1.67 2.53
N LEU A 43 6.01 -2.90 2.42
CA LEU A 43 5.96 -3.61 1.13
C LEU A 43 4.98 -2.95 0.16
N LEU A 44 3.80 -2.54 0.65
CA LEU A 44 2.80 -1.83 -0.16
C LEU A 44 3.34 -0.48 -0.65
N GLU A 45 4.01 0.29 0.20
CA GLU A 45 4.63 1.56 -0.17
C GLU A 45 5.68 1.38 -1.27
N LYS A 46 6.50 0.34 -1.15
CA LYS A 46 7.48 0.00 -2.18
C LYS A 46 6.78 -0.33 -3.51
N GLU A 47 5.75 -1.17 -3.49
CA GLU A 47 5.04 -1.56 -4.71
C GLU A 47 4.31 -0.36 -5.35
N ILE A 48 3.68 0.50 -4.55
CA ILE A 48 3.05 1.74 -5.03
C ILE A 48 4.10 2.66 -5.68
N SER A 49 5.27 2.82 -5.05
CA SER A 49 6.37 3.63 -5.59
C SER A 49 6.87 3.08 -6.93
N ASP A 50 7.08 1.77 -7.00
CA ASP A 50 7.55 1.11 -8.23
C ASP A 50 6.52 1.18 -9.37
N LEU A 51 5.22 1.10 -9.06
CA LEU A 51 4.16 1.30 -10.04
C LEU A 51 4.03 2.75 -10.50
N ASN A 52 4.23 3.73 -9.61
CA ASN A 52 4.23 5.14 -10.00
C ASN A 52 5.39 5.45 -10.96
N LYS A 53 6.59 4.91 -10.70
CA LYS A 53 7.74 5.06 -11.62
C LYS A 53 7.45 4.44 -12.98
N GLN A 54 6.91 3.23 -13.01
CA GLN A 54 6.50 2.58 -14.26
C GLN A 54 5.42 3.37 -15.01
N LEU A 55 4.52 4.04 -14.27
CA LEU A 55 3.51 4.88 -14.89
C LEU A 55 4.11 6.15 -15.49
N GLU A 56 5.06 6.78 -14.79
CA GLU A 56 5.79 7.94 -15.27
C GLU A 56 6.64 7.62 -16.51
N GLU A 57 7.26 6.43 -16.58
CA GLU A 57 7.99 5.96 -17.77
C GLU A 57 7.08 5.69 -18.98
N LEU A 58 5.78 5.53 -18.77
CA LEU A 58 4.78 5.27 -19.81
C LEU A 58 4.03 6.53 -20.29
N GLU A 59 4.17 7.65 -19.59
CA GLU A 59 3.60 8.96 -19.95
C GLU A 59 4.59 9.79 -20.79
#